data_AF-A0A4P7A0P4-F1
#
_entry.id   AF-A0A4P7A0P4-F1
#
_cell.length_a   1.000
_cell.length_b   1.000
_cell.length_c   1.000
_cell.angle_alpha   90.00
_cell.angle_beta   90.00
_cell.angle_gamma   90.00
#
_symmetry.space_group_name_H-M   'P 1'
#
loop_
_entity.id
_entity.type
_entity.pdbx_description
1 polymer ?
#
loop_
_entity_poly.entity_id
_entity_poly.type
_entity_poly.pdbx_seq_one_letter_code
_entity_poly.pdbx_strand_id
1 'polypeptide(L)'
;MNIFRLIVIYLIIICLTLFLSYLQFPILIIILTVFILFLAFVVLPQVFTAYRSNNVKSIAKFLESNKKKPLFAYPLALAKGNDTEIEESLHAILAKHKQPYMQNVYKTILALHLEDIDAADTYAQKIDSDPLKSYYAAYIAAKKGDFEEAVLLEENIHVDWMNHALHALYAHEKGQQDEFEIESKKAIDDSRGAQKYILVHAFNNM
;
A
#
# COMPACT_ATOMS: atom_id res chain seq x y z
N MET A 1 17.75 2.73 -4.98
CA MET A 1 18.15 4.09 -5.42
C MET A 1 19.58 4.00 -5.94
N ASN A 2 19.90 4.51 -7.13
CA ASN A 2 21.24 4.33 -7.71
C ASN A 2 22.29 5.07 -6.86
N ILE A 3 23.36 4.37 -6.45
CA ILE A 3 24.45 4.92 -5.63
C ILE A 3 25.02 6.20 -6.27
N PHE A 4 25.15 6.21 -7.60
CA PHE A 4 25.57 7.38 -8.36
C PHE A 4 24.72 8.63 -8.11
N ARG A 5 23.39 8.49 -8.07
CA ARG A 5 22.47 9.62 -7.82
C ARG A 5 22.65 10.18 -6.40
N LEU A 6 22.88 9.31 -5.42
CA LEU A 6 23.16 9.75 -4.04
C LEU A 6 24.47 10.55 -3.97
N ILE A 7 25.52 10.05 -4.62
CA ILE A 7 26.82 10.74 -4.67
C ILE A 7 26.66 12.14 -5.25
N VAL A 8 25.95 12.27 -6.38
CA VAL A 8 25.70 13.58 -7.01
C VAL A 8 24.92 14.51 -6.07
N ILE A 9 23.87 14.02 -5.41
CA ILE A 9 23.09 14.85 -4.47
C ILE A 9 23.95 15.31 -3.30
N TYR A 10 24.75 14.43 -2.70
CA TYR A 10 25.63 14.80 -1.59
C TYR A 10 26.71 15.80 -2.01
N LEU A 11 27.30 15.64 -3.20
CA LEU A 11 28.24 16.62 -3.73
C LEU A 11 27.61 18.00 -3.89
N ILE A 12 26.38 18.07 -4.42
CA ILE A 12 25.64 19.33 -4.55
C ILE A 12 25.38 19.95 -3.17
N ILE A 13 24.96 19.15 -2.18
CA ILE A 13 24.72 19.62 -0.81
C ILE A 13 26.00 20.18 -0.18
N ILE A 14 27.14 19.50 -0.35
CA ILE A 14 28.44 19.95 0.17
C ILE A 14 28.85 21.28 -0.49
N CYS A 15 28.81 21.35 -1.83
CA CYS A 15 29.13 22.58 -2.56
C CYS A 15 28.23 23.75 -2.14
N LEU A 16 26.92 23.52 -2.00
CA LEU A 16 25.98 24.54 -1.53
C LEU A 16 26.29 25.00 -0.11
N THR A 17 26.61 24.06 0.79
CA THR A 17 26.95 24.37 2.18
C THR A 17 28.20 25.25 2.26
N LEU A 18 29.24 24.91 1.48
CA LEU A 18 30.46 25.71 1.39
C LEU A 18 30.17 27.10 0.82
N PHE A 19 29.32 27.19 -0.22
CA PHE A 19 28.93 28.45 -0.84
C PHE A 19 28.14 29.36 0.12
N LEU A 20 27.16 28.82 0.85
CA LEU A 20 26.40 29.60 1.85
C LEU A 20 27.26 30.03 3.03
N SER A 21 28.21 29.18 3.44
CA SER A 21 29.19 29.52 4.48
C SER A 21 30.14 30.63 4.02
N TYR A 22 30.57 30.60 2.75
CA TYR A 22 31.37 31.66 2.13
C TYR A 22 30.63 33.00 2.09
N LEU A 23 29.32 32.98 1.85
CA LEU A 23 28.43 34.15 1.93
C LEU A 23 28.08 34.56 3.38
N GLN A 24 28.66 33.91 4.39
CA GLN A 24 28.47 34.22 5.81
C GLN A 24 27.01 34.15 6.28
N PHE A 25 26.19 33.27 5.68
CA PHE A 25 24.83 33.05 6.15
C PHE A 25 24.81 32.49 7.58
N PRO A 26 23.82 32.86 8.41
CA PRO A 26 23.60 32.26 9.72
C PRO A 26 23.52 30.73 9.64
N ILE A 27 24.19 30.04 10.57
CA ILE A 27 24.32 28.57 10.56
C ILE A 27 22.96 27.87 10.55
N LEU A 28 21.95 28.45 11.21
CA LEU A 28 20.59 27.91 11.28
C LEU A 28 19.93 27.89 9.89
N ILE A 29 20.15 28.94 9.07
CA ILE A 29 19.63 28.99 7.70
C ILE A 29 20.28 27.90 6.86
N ILE A 30 21.61 27.73 6.98
CA ILE A 30 22.35 26.69 6.26
C ILE A 30 21.79 25.30 6.61
N ILE A 31 21.60 25.02 7.90
CA ILE A 31 21.03 23.74 8.38
C ILE A 31 19.63 23.52 7.81
N LEU A 32 18.74 24.52 7.88
CA LEU A 32 17.39 24.41 7.34
C LEU A 32 17.39 24.18 5.83
N THR A 33 18.24 24.89 5.07
CA THR A 33 18.36 24.69 3.63
C THR A 33 18.81 23.27 3.28
N VAL A 34 19.86 22.77 3.94
CA VAL A 34 20.35 21.40 3.73
C VAL A 34 19.28 20.37 4.09
N PHE A 35 18.57 20.58 5.20
CA PHE A 35 17.49 19.69 5.64
C PHE A 35 16.33 19.65 4.62
N ILE A 36 15.89 20.81 4.12
CA ILE A 36 14.83 20.91 3.10
C ILE A 36 15.25 20.20 1.82
N LEU A 37 16.49 20.39 1.35
CA LEU A 37 16.99 19.72 0.15
C LEU A 37 17.10 18.21 0.33
N PHE A 38 17.56 17.75 1.49
CA PHE A 38 17.59 16.33 1.81
C PHE A 38 16.19 15.72 1.77
N LEU A 39 15.20 16.36 2.42
CA LEU A 39 13.80 15.97 2.34
C LEU A 39 13.32 15.92 0.89
N ALA A 40 13.55 16.99 0.12
CA ALA A 40 13.05 17.14 -1.24
C ALA A 40 13.61 16.11 -2.23
N PHE A 41 14.90 15.80 -2.15
CA PHE A 41 15.59 14.99 -3.16
C PHE A 41 15.83 13.53 -2.76
N VAL A 42 15.79 13.23 -1.46
CA VAL A 42 16.06 11.89 -0.92
C VAL A 42 14.77 11.25 -0.39
N VAL A 43 14.05 11.93 0.50
CA VAL A 43 12.90 11.34 1.21
C VAL A 43 11.61 11.43 0.41
N LEU A 44 11.22 12.63 -0.04
CA LEU A 44 9.96 12.86 -0.75
C LEU A 44 9.79 11.99 -1.99
N PRO A 45 10.81 11.75 -2.84
CA PRO A 45 10.63 10.90 -4.01
C PRO A 45 10.31 9.44 -3.64
N GLN A 46 10.84 8.94 -2.52
CA GLN A 46 10.57 7.59 -2.03
C GLN A 46 9.15 7.49 -1.49
N VAL A 47 8.74 8.45 -0.65
CA VAL A 47 7.36 8.53 -0.12
C VAL A 47 6.35 8.68 -1.26
N PHE A 48 6.62 9.58 -2.20
CA PHE A 48 5.78 9.77 -3.38
C PHE A 48 5.67 8.47 -4.19
N THR A 49 6.76 7.73 -4.40
CA THR A 49 6.71 6.46 -5.12
C THR A 49 5.89 5.40 -4.37
N ALA A 50 6.05 5.33 -3.05
CA ALA A 50 5.36 4.36 -2.20
C ALA A 50 3.85 4.61 -2.10
N TYR A 51 3.41 5.87 -2.08
CA TYR A 51 2.02 6.22 -1.74
C TYR A 51 1.24 6.93 -2.85
N ARG A 52 1.90 7.62 -3.79
CA ARG A 52 1.22 8.51 -4.75
C ARG A 52 1.55 8.26 -6.22
N SER A 53 2.56 7.44 -6.51
CA SER A 53 2.93 7.13 -7.90
C SER A 53 1.82 6.37 -8.62
N ASN A 54 1.66 6.68 -9.90
CA ASN A 54 0.79 5.94 -10.82
C ASN A 54 1.54 4.94 -11.70
N ASN A 55 2.87 5.02 -11.72
CA ASN A 55 3.69 4.21 -12.61
C ASN A 55 4.03 2.88 -11.93
N VAL A 56 3.34 1.81 -12.34
CA VAL A 56 3.50 0.44 -11.81
C VAL A 56 4.96 -0.02 -11.87
N LYS A 57 5.71 0.28 -12.95
CA LYS A 57 7.14 -0.09 -13.07
C LYS A 57 8.01 0.62 -12.03
N SER A 58 7.74 1.91 -11.79
CA SER A 58 8.45 2.67 -10.74
C SER A 58 8.11 2.16 -9.35
N ILE A 59 6.85 1.78 -9.10
CA ILE A 59 6.41 1.19 -7.85
C ILE A 59 7.10 -0.16 -7.63
N ALA A 60 7.09 -1.06 -8.61
CA ALA A 60 7.78 -2.35 -8.56
C ALA A 60 9.27 -2.20 -8.22
N LYS A 61 9.97 -1.28 -8.90
CA LYS A 61 11.39 -0.99 -8.62
C LYS A 61 11.62 -0.48 -7.21
N PHE A 62 10.70 0.33 -6.70
CA PHE A 62 10.75 0.82 -5.31
C PHE A 62 10.55 -0.32 -4.32
N LEU A 63 9.54 -1.18 -4.54
CA LEU A 63 9.26 -2.34 -3.70
C LEU A 63 10.47 -3.29 -3.67
N GLU A 64 11.03 -3.64 -4.82
CA GLU A 64 12.24 -4.48 -4.93
C GLU A 64 13.43 -3.89 -4.16
N SER A 65 13.65 -2.58 -4.31
CA SER A 65 14.72 -1.87 -3.59
C SER A 65 14.52 -1.88 -2.07
N ASN A 66 13.28 -2.08 -1.60
CA ASN A 66 12.91 -2.03 -0.19
C ASN A 66 12.37 -3.35 0.36
N LYS A 67 12.49 -4.47 -0.36
CA LYS A 67 11.91 -5.78 -0.01
C LYS A 67 12.36 -6.35 1.35
N LYS A 68 13.48 -5.86 1.89
CA LYS A 68 13.91 -6.19 3.26
C LYS A 68 12.92 -5.72 4.34
N LYS A 69 12.03 -4.78 4.01
CA LYS A 69 10.94 -4.35 4.89
C LYS A 69 9.71 -5.23 4.58
N PRO A 70 9.18 -5.97 5.57
CA PRO A 70 8.07 -6.90 5.35
C PRO A 70 6.85 -6.29 4.63
N LEU A 71 6.47 -5.05 4.97
CA LEU A 71 5.36 -4.33 4.31
C LEU A 71 5.52 -4.18 2.79
N PHE A 72 6.74 -4.21 2.27
CA PHE A 72 7.02 -4.12 0.83
C PHE A 72 7.35 -5.49 0.20
N ALA A 73 7.58 -6.51 1.02
CA ALA A 73 7.74 -7.88 0.54
C ALA A 73 6.39 -8.48 0.14
N TYR A 74 5.33 -8.22 0.90
CA TYR A 74 3.99 -8.74 0.63
C TYR A 74 3.45 -8.40 -0.77
N PRO A 75 3.49 -7.14 -1.24
CA PRO A 75 3.04 -6.84 -2.61
C PRO A 75 3.86 -7.57 -3.69
N LEU A 76 5.16 -7.81 -3.45
CA LEU A 76 6.00 -8.56 -4.39
C LEU A 76 5.68 -10.06 -4.39
N ALA A 77 5.36 -10.64 -3.24
CA ALA A 77 4.92 -12.03 -3.13
C ALA A 77 3.60 -12.23 -3.88
N LEU A 78 2.64 -11.30 -3.69
CA LEU A 78 1.37 -11.30 -4.41
C LEU A 78 1.56 -11.25 -5.94
N ALA A 79 2.51 -10.44 -6.41
CA ALA A 79 2.81 -10.31 -7.83
C ALA A 79 3.36 -11.58 -8.48
N LYS A 80 3.94 -12.49 -7.69
CA LYS A 80 4.43 -13.79 -8.15
C LYS A 80 3.35 -14.87 -8.12
N GLY A 81 2.26 -14.67 -7.37
CA GLY A 81 1.18 -15.66 -7.21
C GLY A 81 1.62 -16.94 -6.47
N ASN A 82 2.59 -16.86 -5.57
CA ASN A 82 3.02 -18.00 -4.76
C ASN A 82 2.47 -17.87 -3.34
N ASP A 83 1.46 -18.68 -3.01
CA ASP A 83 0.75 -18.65 -1.72
C ASP A 83 1.70 -18.79 -0.53
N THR A 84 2.70 -19.68 -0.62
CA THR A 84 3.70 -19.83 0.45
C THR A 84 4.50 -18.53 0.67
N GLU A 85 4.94 -17.85 -0.40
CA GLU A 85 5.63 -16.56 -0.25
C GLU A 85 4.69 -15.47 0.30
N ILE A 86 3.39 -15.51 -0.05
CA ILE A 86 2.39 -14.57 0.45
C ILE A 86 2.21 -14.76 1.96
N GLU A 87 1.95 -15.98 2.42
CA GLU A 87 1.82 -16.32 3.84
C GLU A 87 3.08 -15.95 4.64
N GLU A 88 4.27 -16.34 4.16
CA GLU A 88 5.54 -16.00 4.81
C GLU A 88 5.71 -14.49 4.97
N SER A 89 5.36 -13.73 3.95
CA SER A 89 5.45 -12.27 3.98
C SER A 89 4.47 -11.64 4.98
N LEU A 90 3.25 -12.16 5.09
CA LEU A 90 2.25 -11.72 6.06
C LEU A 90 2.67 -12.08 7.49
N HIS A 91 3.17 -13.29 7.71
CA HIS A 91 3.74 -13.69 9.00
C HIS A 91 4.94 -12.81 9.39
N ALA A 92 5.81 -12.44 8.45
CA ALA A 92 6.92 -11.52 8.70
C ALA A 92 6.42 -10.11 9.11
N ILE A 93 5.32 -9.62 8.53
CA ILE A 93 4.68 -8.36 8.94
C ILE A 93 4.17 -8.47 10.38
N LEU A 94 3.44 -9.54 10.70
CA LEU A 94 2.89 -9.80 12.04
C LEU A 94 3.98 -10.03 13.10
N ALA A 95 5.11 -10.62 12.71
CA ALA A 95 6.26 -10.80 13.58
C ALA A 95 6.90 -9.44 13.92
N LYS A 96 7.02 -8.54 12.94
CA LYS A 96 7.69 -7.24 13.09
C LYS A 96 6.84 -6.15 13.73
N HIS A 97 5.55 -6.07 13.37
CA HIS A 97 4.68 -4.97 13.77
C HIS A 97 3.71 -5.41 14.87
N LYS A 98 3.97 -5.04 16.13
CA LYS A 98 3.15 -5.46 17.29
C LYS A 98 1.97 -4.55 17.64
N GLN A 99 1.81 -3.45 16.91
CA GLN A 99 0.73 -2.50 17.14
C GLN A 99 -0.64 -3.17 16.90
N PRO A 100 -1.64 -3.02 17.79
CA PRO A 100 -2.94 -3.70 17.68
C PRO A 100 -3.63 -3.47 16.34
N TYR A 101 -3.69 -2.23 15.88
CA TYR A 101 -4.25 -1.87 14.59
C TYR A 101 -3.62 -2.67 13.43
N MET A 102 -2.29 -2.66 13.32
CA MET A 102 -1.56 -3.40 12.28
C MET A 102 -1.77 -4.91 12.40
N GLN A 103 -1.82 -5.43 13.63
CA GLN A 103 -2.09 -6.85 13.88
C GLN A 103 -3.46 -7.25 13.35
N ASN A 104 -4.51 -6.48 13.66
CA ASN A 104 -5.87 -6.83 13.25
C ASN A 104 -6.01 -6.75 11.73
N VAL A 105 -5.50 -5.68 11.08
CA VAL A 105 -5.51 -5.55 9.62
C VAL A 105 -4.81 -6.74 8.94
N TYR A 106 -3.57 -7.04 9.31
CA TYR A 106 -2.79 -8.08 8.63
C TYR A 106 -3.22 -9.50 8.98
N LYS A 107 -3.84 -9.72 10.15
CA LYS A 107 -4.50 -11.00 10.46
C LYS A 107 -5.76 -11.19 9.65
N THR A 108 -6.55 -10.14 9.44
CA THR A 108 -7.69 -10.19 8.52
C THR A 108 -7.24 -10.53 7.11
N ILE A 109 -6.21 -9.86 6.58
CA ILE A 109 -5.67 -10.17 5.24
C ILE A 109 -5.19 -11.62 5.15
N LEU A 110 -4.46 -12.11 6.16
CA LEU A 110 -3.99 -13.50 6.19
C LEU A 110 -5.16 -14.49 6.25
N ALA A 111 -6.16 -14.25 7.09
CA ALA A 111 -7.33 -15.12 7.19
C ALA A 111 -8.13 -15.15 5.87
N LEU A 112 -8.29 -13.99 5.21
CA LEU A 112 -8.91 -13.91 3.88
C LEU A 112 -8.12 -14.69 2.82
N HIS A 113 -6.78 -14.61 2.85
CA HIS A 113 -5.92 -15.38 1.95
C HIS A 113 -6.05 -16.89 2.15
N LEU A 114 -6.21 -17.33 3.41
CA LEU A 114 -6.41 -18.73 3.80
C LEU A 114 -7.87 -19.21 3.66
N GLU A 115 -8.76 -18.37 3.14
CA GLU A 115 -10.20 -18.60 3.04
C GLU A 115 -10.90 -18.88 4.40
N ASP A 116 -10.27 -18.51 5.51
CA ASP A 116 -10.85 -18.59 6.86
C ASP A 116 -11.69 -17.34 7.16
N ILE A 117 -12.91 -17.32 6.63
CA ILE A 117 -13.82 -16.17 6.70
C ILE A 117 -14.22 -15.85 8.15
N ASP A 118 -14.35 -16.84 9.03
CA ASP A 118 -14.72 -16.65 10.43
C ASP A 118 -13.59 -15.98 11.23
N ALA A 119 -12.35 -16.40 10.99
CA ALA A 119 -11.19 -15.72 11.56
C ALA A 119 -11.04 -14.30 11.00
N ALA A 120 -11.27 -14.12 9.69
CA ALA A 120 -11.21 -12.80 9.06
C ALA A 120 -12.19 -11.82 9.72
N ASP A 121 -13.44 -12.25 9.96
CA ASP A 121 -14.48 -11.46 10.64
C ASP A 121 -14.07 -11.09 12.06
N THR A 122 -13.60 -12.08 12.83
CA THR A 122 -13.13 -11.89 14.20
C THR A 122 -12.02 -10.83 14.31
N TYR A 123 -11.09 -10.80 13.34
CA TYR A 123 -10.03 -9.81 13.31
C TYR A 123 -10.49 -8.46 12.75
N ALA A 124 -11.34 -8.45 11.72
CA ALA A 124 -11.84 -7.24 11.08
C ALA A 124 -12.66 -6.38 12.03
N GLN A 125 -13.48 -7.00 12.89
CA GLN A 125 -14.27 -6.29 13.91
C GLN A 125 -13.41 -5.52 14.91
N LYS A 126 -12.15 -5.92 15.09
CA LYS A 126 -11.17 -5.29 15.98
C LYS A 126 -10.33 -4.21 15.29
N ILE A 127 -10.60 -3.88 14.03
CA ILE A 127 -9.96 -2.76 13.36
C ILE A 127 -10.61 -1.47 13.89
N ASP A 128 -9.79 -0.58 14.46
CA ASP A 128 -10.28 0.52 15.30
C ASP A 128 -10.94 1.68 14.53
N SER A 129 -10.81 1.75 13.21
CA SER A 129 -11.28 2.92 12.44
C SER A 129 -11.61 2.63 10.98
N ASP A 130 -12.60 3.38 10.49
CA ASP A 130 -12.93 3.50 9.07
C ASP A 130 -11.85 4.27 8.29
N PRO A 131 -11.77 4.07 6.96
CA PRO A 131 -12.64 3.22 6.11
C PRO A 131 -12.26 1.73 6.13
N LEU A 132 -11.11 1.36 6.70
CA LEU A 132 -10.60 -0.01 6.58
C LEU A 132 -11.44 -1.04 7.32
N LYS A 133 -12.04 -0.68 8.45
CA LYS A 133 -12.97 -1.56 9.18
C LYS A 133 -14.16 -1.92 8.29
N SER A 134 -14.89 -0.91 7.80
CA SER A 134 -16.03 -1.12 6.91
C SER A 134 -15.65 -1.80 5.60
N TYR A 135 -14.49 -1.50 5.02
CA TYR A 135 -13.99 -2.18 3.82
C TYR A 135 -13.83 -3.69 4.01
N TYR A 136 -13.14 -4.13 5.07
CA TYR A 136 -12.97 -5.56 5.32
C TYR A 136 -14.27 -6.22 5.76
N ALA A 137 -15.13 -5.53 6.52
CA ALA A 137 -16.45 -6.04 6.87
C ALA A 137 -17.30 -6.29 5.61
N ALA A 138 -17.33 -5.34 4.66
CA ALA A 138 -18.05 -5.49 3.39
C ALA A 138 -17.47 -6.63 2.54
N TYR A 139 -16.14 -6.72 2.46
CA TYR A 139 -15.45 -7.82 1.78
C TYR A 139 -15.88 -9.18 2.35
N ILE A 140 -15.91 -9.31 3.68
CA ILE A 140 -16.28 -10.53 4.39
C ILE A 140 -17.76 -10.86 4.20
N ALA A 141 -18.66 -9.86 4.29
CA ALA A 141 -20.08 -10.04 4.03
C ALA A 141 -20.33 -10.57 2.60
N ALA A 142 -19.67 -10.00 1.60
CA ALA A 142 -19.74 -10.48 0.22
C ALA A 142 -19.22 -11.91 0.05
N LYS A 143 -18.10 -12.28 0.71
CA LYS A 143 -17.60 -13.67 0.71
C LYS A 143 -18.57 -14.65 1.39
N LYS A 144 -19.42 -14.18 2.30
CA LYS A 144 -20.52 -14.97 2.89
C LYS A 144 -21.78 -15.00 2.01
N GLY A 145 -21.79 -14.28 0.89
CA GLY A 145 -22.95 -14.12 0.00
C GLY A 145 -23.96 -13.07 0.46
N ASP A 146 -23.68 -12.33 1.53
CA ASP A 146 -24.54 -11.28 2.06
C ASP A 146 -24.20 -9.92 1.43
N PHE A 147 -24.64 -9.75 0.18
CA PHE A 147 -24.39 -8.53 -0.58
C PHE A 147 -25.22 -7.33 -0.10
N GLU A 148 -26.35 -7.57 0.58
CA GLU A 148 -27.17 -6.48 1.12
C GLU A 148 -26.43 -5.78 2.27
N GLU A 149 -25.90 -6.56 3.21
CA GLU A 149 -25.05 -6.03 4.28
C GLU A 149 -23.77 -5.40 3.73
N ALA A 150 -23.14 -6.03 2.74
CA ALA A 150 -21.91 -5.50 2.13
C ALA A 150 -22.11 -4.08 1.56
N VAL A 151 -23.23 -3.83 0.88
CA VAL A 151 -23.57 -2.51 0.32
C VAL A 151 -23.87 -1.48 1.41
N LEU A 152 -24.52 -1.85 2.51
CA LEU A 152 -24.76 -0.94 3.64
C LEU A 152 -23.44 -0.46 4.27
N LEU A 153 -22.45 -1.35 4.36
CA LEU A 153 -21.14 -1.03 4.93
C LEU A 153 -20.34 -0.04 4.06
N GLU A 154 -20.61 0.03 2.76
CA GLU A 154 -19.95 0.98 1.84
C GLU A 154 -20.25 2.44 2.14
N GLU A 155 -21.36 2.75 2.83
CA GLU A 155 -21.70 4.13 3.20
C GLU A 155 -20.60 4.79 4.06
N ASN A 156 -19.80 3.99 4.77
CA ASN A 156 -18.70 4.44 5.61
C ASN A 156 -17.34 4.46 4.88
N ILE A 157 -17.32 4.16 3.58
CA ILE A 157 -16.10 4.06 2.77
C ILE A 157 -16.03 5.25 1.80
N HIS A 158 -15.26 6.26 2.19
CA HIS A 158 -15.05 7.48 1.39
C HIS A 158 -13.80 7.42 0.49
N VAL A 159 -13.37 6.21 0.11
CA VAL A 159 -12.17 5.98 -0.69
C VAL A 159 -12.55 5.24 -1.97
N ASP A 160 -12.55 5.96 -3.09
CA ASP A 160 -13.10 5.48 -4.37
C ASP A 160 -12.56 4.11 -4.81
N TRP A 161 -11.23 3.91 -4.74
CA TRP A 161 -10.63 2.63 -5.15
C TRP A 161 -11.12 1.45 -4.30
N MET A 162 -11.47 1.67 -3.03
CA MET A 162 -12.00 0.62 -2.15
C MET A 162 -13.39 0.21 -2.58
N ASN A 163 -14.26 1.17 -2.90
CA ASN A 163 -15.61 0.89 -3.39
C ASN A 163 -15.57 0.14 -4.72
N HIS A 164 -14.75 0.62 -5.68
CA HIS A 164 -14.56 -0.10 -6.95
C HIS A 164 -13.97 -1.50 -6.76
N ALA A 165 -13.08 -1.69 -5.76
CA ALA A 165 -12.54 -3.02 -5.46
C ALA A 165 -13.60 -3.96 -4.86
N LEU A 166 -14.52 -3.45 -4.04
CA LEU A 166 -15.66 -4.22 -3.53
C LEU A 166 -16.63 -4.57 -4.64
N HIS A 167 -16.96 -3.64 -5.54
CA HIS A 167 -17.84 -3.93 -6.67
C HIS A 167 -17.24 -4.95 -7.63
N ALA A 168 -15.92 -4.89 -7.86
CA ALA A 168 -15.21 -5.94 -8.58
C ALA A 168 -15.34 -7.29 -7.88
N LEU A 169 -15.11 -7.36 -6.56
CA LEU A 169 -15.33 -8.58 -5.79
C LEU A 169 -16.76 -9.11 -5.96
N TYR A 170 -17.77 -8.26 -5.84
CA TYR A 170 -19.17 -8.71 -5.94
C TYR A 170 -19.48 -9.29 -7.30
N ALA A 171 -19.00 -8.63 -8.36
CA ALA A 171 -19.15 -9.10 -9.72
C ALA A 171 -18.45 -10.46 -9.92
N HIS A 172 -17.26 -10.63 -9.36
CA HIS A 172 -16.54 -11.91 -9.38
C HIS A 172 -17.34 -13.01 -8.67
N GLU A 173 -17.82 -12.78 -7.44
CA GLU A 173 -18.62 -13.76 -6.68
C GLU A 173 -19.94 -14.12 -7.38
N LYS A 174 -20.52 -13.19 -8.16
CA LYS A 174 -21.75 -13.40 -8.94
C LYS A 174 -21.51 -13.97 -10.35
N GLY A 175 -20.26 -14.15 -10.76
CA GLY A 175 -19.89 -14.62 -12.11
C GLY A 175 -20.14 -13.59 -13.23
N GLN A 176 -20.19 -12.29 -12.89
CA GLN A 176 -20.44 -11.18 -13.80
C GLN A 176 -19.13 -10.63 -14.38
N GLN A 177 -18.53 -11.35 -15.33
CA GLN A 177 -17.19 -11.04 -15.85
C GLN A 177 -17.04 -9.61 -16.41
N ASP A 178 -18.03 -9.13 -17.19
CA ASP A 178 -17.96 -7.78 -17.78
C ASP A 178 -17.90 -6.69 -16.71
N GLU A 179 -18.67 -6.86 -15.63
CA GLU A 179 -18.73 -5.90 -14.51
C GLU A 179 -17.43 -5.98 -13.68
N PHE A 180 -16.90 -7.19 -13.47
CA PHE A 180 -15.59 -7.38 -12.83
C PHE A 180 -14.48 -6.64 -13.57
N GLU A 181 -14.42 -6.74 -14.90
CA GLU A 181 -13.39 -6.05 -15.70
C GLU A 181 -13.50 -4.53 -15.63
N ILE A 182 -14.72 -4.00 -15.60
CA ILE A 182 -14.99 -2.57 -15.48
C ILE A 182 -14.56 -2.05 -14.11
N GLU A 183 -15.02 -2.69 -13.04
CA GLU A 183 -14.80 -2.23 -11.67
C GLU A 183 -13.37 -2.46 -11.20
N SER A 184 -12.74 -3.59 -11.55
CA SER A 184 -11.33 -3.85 -11.25
C SER A 184 -10.41 -2.80 -11.91
N LYS A 185 -10.73 -2.40 -13.15
CA LYS A 185 -10.00 -1.33 -13.85
C LYS A 185 -10.16 0.01 -13.15
N LYS A 186 -11.37 0.40 -12.74
CA LYS A 186 -11.60 1.64 -11.98
C LYS A 186 -10.83 1.62 -10.65
N ALA A 187 -10.88 0.52 -9.92
CA ALA A 187 -10.13 0.35 -8.67
C ALA A 187 -8.62 0.52 -8.88
N ILE A 188 -8.07 -0.08 -9.94
CA ILE A 188 -6.66 0.14 -10.34
C ILE A 188 -6.45 1.62 -10.69
N ASP A 189 -7.29 2.22 -11.53
CA ASP A 189 -7.11 3.58 -12.02
C ASP A 189 -7.21 4.65 -10.93
N ASP A 190 -7.96 4.41 -9.85
CA ASP A 190 -8.09 5.32 -8.70
C ASP A 190 -7.07 5.09 -7.58
N SER A 191 -6.51 3.88 -7.50
CA SER A 191 -5.46 3.55 -6.54
C SER A 191 -4.10 4.15 -6.91
N ARG A 192 -3.21 4.29 -5.92
CA ARG A 192 -1.86 4.84 -6.10
C ARG A 192 -0.83 4.04 -5.28
N GLY A 193 0.45 4.19 -5.63
CA GLY A 193 1.55 3.63 -4.85
C GLY A 193 1.50 2.11 -4.72
N ALA A 194 1.92 1.59 -3.56
CA ALA A 194 1.93 0.17 -3.28
C ALA A 194 0.52 -0.46 -3.39
N GLN A 195 -0.55 0.28 -3.06
CA GLN A 195 -1.91 -0.22 -3.19
C GLN A 195 -2.28 -0.50 -4.65
N LYS A 196 -1.90 0.39 -5.59
CA LYS A 196 -2.07 0.15 -7.03
C LYS A 196 -1.38 -1.14 -7.46
N TYR A 197 -0.17 -1.38 -6.98
CA TYR A 197 0.56 -2.61 -7.28
C TYR A 197 -0.16 -3.85 -6.73
N ILE A 198 -0.66 -3.78 -5.49
CA ILE A 198 -1.46 -4.86 -4.89
C ILE A 198 -2.69 -5.17 -5.76
N LEU A 199 -3.50 -4.16 -6.11
CA LEU A 199 -4.73 -4.39 -6.86
C LEU A 199 -4.49 -4.96 -8.26
N VAL A 200 -3.48 -4.45 -8.98
CA VAL A 200 -3.10 -4.98 -10.31
C VAL A 200 -2.82 -6.48 -10.24
N HIS A 201 -2.18 -6.96 -9.18
CA HIS A 201 -1.82 -8.37 -9.04
C HIS A 201 -2.91 -9.20 -8.37
N ALA A 202 -3.67 -8.64 -7.43
CA ALA A 202 -4.79 -9.31 -6.79
C ALA A 202 -5.88 -9.70 -7.81
N PHE A 203 -6.28 -8.77 -8.69
CA PHE A 203 -7.32 -9.04 -9.68
C PHE A 203 -6.88 -10.01 -10.79
N ASN A 204 -5.58 -10.10 -11.08
CA ASN A 204 -5.08 -11.11 -12.03
C ASN A 204 -5.12 -12.53 -11.46
N ASN A 205 -5.22 -12.68 -10.13
CA ASN A 205 -5.28 -13.96 -9.44
C ASN A 205 -6.73 -14.38 -9.09
N MET A 206 -7.72 -13.54 -9.42
CA MET A 206 -9.15 -13.84 -9.31
C MET A 206 -9.68 -14.39 -10.62
#